data_AF-A0A9D8QRF5-F1
#
_entry.id   AF-A0A9D8QRF5-F1
#
_cell.length_a   1.000
_cell.length_b   1.000
_cell.length_c   1.000
_cell.angle_alpha   90.00
_cell.angle_beta   90.00
_cell.angle_gamma   90.00
#
_symmetry.space_group_name_H-M   'P 1'
#
loop_
_entity.id
_entity.type
_entity.pdbx_description
1 polymer ?
#
loop_
_entity_poly.entity_id
_entity_poly.type
_entity_poly.pdbx_seq_one_letter_code
_entity_poly.pdbx_strand_id
1 'polypeptide(L)'
;MDPEKRAFMPPAPEGRYLDTAFFAVCFVIPFFYLILPLFMPVSTALFPVRILLPPLAVLLTSAIVIFRVSPEIPVPRKFGIRPGPFPWKTAFLYWLFLYVFLLLVSSTVKTLSDRFGLSLPEQDAVRVLADSDVTGKTLIVLSAVLIAPVTEELAFRHIFFSRAAYWAGGGTAAVLTAVLFSALHGNLLQAPSLFFMSLILQAAYGKTGKLTVPILIHFLFNTVSVILIFLTRS
;
A
#
# COMPACT_ATOMS: atom_id res chain seq x y z
N MET A 1 -3.26 -29.22 11.89
CA MET A 1 -3.02 -28.30 10.76
C MET A 1 -1.54 -28.33 10.42
N ASP A 2 -1.24 -28.38 9.12
CA ASP A 2 0.10 -28.49 8.55
C ASP A 2 0.99 -27.27 8.90
N PRO A 3 2.19 -27.45 9.46
CA PRO A 3 3.12 -26.37 9.79
C PRO A 3 3.57 -25.52 8.58
N GLU A 4 3.54 -26.04 7.35
CA GLU A 4 3.83 -25.21 6.16
C GLU A 4 2.77 -24.12 5.92
N LYS A 5 1.51 -24.36 6.31
CA LYS A 5 0.44 -23.37 6.23
C LYS A 5 0.64 -22.18 7.18
N ARG A 6 1.51 -22.28 8.18
CA ARG A 6 1.84 -21.18 9.11
C ARG A 6 2.85 -20.17 8.57
N ALA A 7 3.69 -20.54 7.60
CA ALA A 7 4.81 -19.70 7.17
C ALA A 7 4.39 -18.37 6.53
N PHE A 8 3.14 -18.28 6.05
CA PHE A 8 2.57 -17.09 5.39
C PHE A 8 1.27 -16.61 6.04
N MET A 9 0.90 -17.15 7.20
CA MET A 9 -0.33 -16.73 7.86
C MET A 9 -0.07 -15.50 8.74
N PRO A 10 -0.77 -14.38 8.51
CA PRO A 10 -0.84 -13.32 9.50
C PRO A 10 -1.50 -13.86 10.78
N PRO A 11 -1.33 -13.20 11.94
CA PRO A 11 -2.05 -13.58 13.17
C PRO A 11 -3.54 -13.83 12.89
N ALA A 12 -4.10 -14.89 13.49
CA ALA A 12 -5.50 -15.24 13.30
C ALA A 12 -6.40 -14.04 13.63
N PRO A 13 -7.35 -13.68 12.74
CA PRO A 13 -8.28 -12.61 13.01
C PRO A 13 -9.20 -13.00 14.18
N GLU A 14 -9.13 -12.26 15.30
CA GLU A 14 -10.05 -12.42 16.42
C GLU A 14 -11.28 -11.51 16.20
N GLY A 15 -12.44 -12.11 15.90
CA GLY A 15 -13.76 -11.44 15.96
C GLY A 15 -14.58 -11.39 14.66
N ARG A 16 -15.91 -11.35 14.81
CA ARG A 16 -16.93 -11.28 13.72
C ARG A 16 -16.89 -9.98 12.90
N TYR A 17 -16.04 -9.04 13.29
CA TYR A 17 -16.05 -7.65 12.84
C TYR A 17 -15.07 -7.36 11.70
N LEU A 18 -14.14 -8.29 11.43
CA LEU A 18 -13.31 -8.25 10.22
C LEU A 18 -14.14 -8.44 8.94
N ASP A 19 -15.36 -8.95 9.02
CA ASP A 19 -16.25 -9.09 7.86
C ASP A 19 -16.78 -7.74 7.41
N THR A 20 -17.37 -6.99 8.35
CA THR A 20 -17.82 -5.62 8.10
C THR A 20 -16.65 -4.72 7.68
N ALA A 21 -15.48 -4.88 8.32
CA ALA A 21 -14.23 -4.22 7.94
C ALA A 21 -13.85 -4.48 6.49
N PHE A 22 -13.81 -5.76 6.13
CA PHE A 22 -13.42 -6.24 4.82
C PHE A 22 -14.36 -5.67 3.75
N PHE A 23 -15.67 -5.77 3.94
CA PHE A 23 -16.63 -5.23 2.98
C PHE A 23 -16.56 -3.70 2.89
N ALA A 24 -16.48 -2.98 4.01
CA ALA A 24 -16.36 -1.52 4.00
C ALA A 24 -15.12 -1.07 3.22
N VAL A 25 -13.96 -1.70 3.47
CA VAL A 25 -12.71 -1.42 2.76
C VAL A 25 -12.82 -1.77 1.27
N CYS A 26 -13.49 -2.88 0.91
CA CYS A 26 -13.72 -3.27 -0.48
C CYS A 26 -14.58 -2.27 -1.27
N PHE A 27 -15.43 -1.48 -0.62
CA PHE A 27 -16.22 -0.44 -1.31
C PHE A 27 -15.57 0.94 -1.24
N VAL A 28 -14.97 1.29 -0.09
CA VAL A 28 -14.37 2.60 0.15
C VAL A 28 -13.09 2.78 -0.65
N ILE A 29 -12.18 1.81 -0.68
CA ILE A 29 -10.90 2.01 -1.39
C ILE A 29 -11.13 2.24 -2.89
N PRO A 30 -11.88 1.42 -3.64
CA PRO A 30 -12.11 1.68 -5.06
C PRO A 30 -12.83 3.00 -5.30
N PHE A 31 -13.76 3.38 -4.43
CA PHE A 31 -14.43 4.68 -4.56
C PHE A 31 -13.43 5.84 -4.46
N PHE A 32 -12.61 5.88 -3.42
CA PHE A 32 -11.70 7.01 -3.19
C PHE A 32 -10.48 7.01 -4.11
N TYR A 33 -9.96 5.85 -4.50
CA TYR A 33 -8.74 5.75 -5.31
C TYR A 33 -9.01 5.66 -6.82
N LEU A 34 -10.15 5.11 -7.25
CA LEU A 34 -10.47 4.98 -8.68
C LEU A 34 -11.60 5.91 -9.13
N ILE A 35 -12.67 6.03 -8.36
CA ILE A 35 -13.89 6.74 -8.82
C ILE A 35 -13.79 8.24 -8.57
N LEU A 36 -13.47 8.66 -7.34
CA LEU A 36 -13.42 10.06 -6.94
C LEU A 36 -12.45 10.91 -7.79
N PRO A 37 -11.24 10.43 -8.16
CA PRO A 37 -10.33 11.21 -9.01
C PRO A 37 -10.87 11.45 -10.43
N LEU A 38 -11.84 10.65 -10.92
CA LEU A 38 -12.48 10.87 -12.23
C LEU A 38 -13.35 12.14 -12.23
N PHE A 39 -13.88 12.51 -11.06
CA PHE A 39 -14.77 13.67 -10.90
C PHE A 39 -14.06 14.90 -10.32
N MET A 40 -12.79 14.78 -9.94
CA MET A 40 -11.97 15.89 -9.46
C MET A 40 -10.87 16.20 -10.46
N PRO A 41 -11.07 17.11 -11.43
CA PRO A 41 -10.03 17.50 -12.38
C PRO A 41 -8.74 17.92 -11.66
N VAL A 42 -7.60 17.77 -12.33
CA VAL A 42 -6.31 18.31 -11.86
C VAL A 42 -6.32 19.85 -12.00
N SER A 43 -7.26 20.52 -11.35
CA SER A 43 -7.24 21.96 -11.17
C SER A 43 -6.44 22.28 -9.92
N THR A 44 -5.70 23.40 -9.94
CA THR A 44 -4.87 23.82 -8.80
C THR A 44 -5.68 24.03 -7.52
N ALA A 45 -6.93 24.49 -7.62
CA ALA A 45 -7.80 24.74 -6.48
C ALA A 45 -8.27 23.46 -5.75
N LEU A 46 -8.55 22.37 -6.48
CA LEU A 46 -8.97 21.10 -5.88
C LEU A 46 -7.80 20.14 -5.64
N PHE A 47 -6.60 20.53 -6.06
CA PHE A 47 -5.41 19.70 -6.01
C PHE A 47 -5.09 19.14 -4.60
N PRO A 48 -5.10 19.94 -3.52
CA PRO A 48 -4.87 19.42 -2.17
C PRO A 48 -5.92 18.38 -1.76
N VAL A 49 -7.18 18.61 -2.11
CA VAL A 49 -8.29 17.71 -1.79
C VAL A 49 -8.13 16.39 -2.54
N ARG A 50 -7.80 16.44 -3.84
CA ARG A 50 -7.57 15.24 -4.66
C ARG A 50 -6.45 14.35 -4.11
N ILE A 51 -5.40 14.93 -3.54
CA ILE A 51 -4.23 14.20 -3.02
C ILE A 51 -4.39 13.70 -1.59
N LEU A 52 -5.05 14.47 -0.71
CA LEU A 52 -5.16 14.13 0.71
C LEU A 52 -6.45 13.38 1.05
N LEU A 53 -7.55 13.65 0.35
CA LEU A 53 -8.84 13.05 0.70
C LEU A 53 -8.85 11.52 0.58
N PRO A 54 -8.32 10.90 -0.49
CA PRO A 54 -8.33 9.44 -0.60
C PRO A 54 -7.61 8.71 0.55
N PRO A 55 -6.34 9.02 0.89
CA PRO A 55 -5.68 8.34 2.00
C PRO A 55 -6.32 8.69 3.35
N LEU A 56 -6.77 9.93 3.57
CA LEU A 56 -7.45 10.28 4.82
C LEU A 56 -8.79 9.58 4.98
N ALA A 57 -9.57 9.41 3.91
CA ALA A 57 -10.84 8.71 3.95
C ALA A 57 -10.65 7.21 4.22
N VAL A 58 -9.64 6.58 3.61
CA VAL A 58 -9.31 5.18 3.89
C VAL A 58 -8.76 5.01 5.31
N LEU A 59 -7.96 5.95 5.81
CA LEU A 59 -7.48 5.95 7.19
C LEU A 59 -8.65 6.07 8.17
N LEU A 60 -9.56 7.01 7.94
CA LEU A 60 -10.74 7.22 8.77
C LEU A 60 -11.63 5.98 8.77
N THR A 61 -11.89 5.39 7.59
CA THR A 61 -12.71 4.17 7.47
C THR A 61 -12.06 3.01 8.21
N SER A 62 -10.75 2.82 8.01
CA SER A 62 -9.99 1.79 8.71
C SER A 62 -10.02 2.01 10.23
N ALA A 63 -9.89 3.26 10.69
CA ALA A 63 -9.97 3.61 12.10
C ALA A 63 -11.37 3.36 12.67
N ILE A 64 -12.45 3.80 12.02
CA ILE A 64 -13.83 3.57 12.46
C ILE A 64 -14.08 2.08 12.63
N VAL A 65 -13.72 1.30 11.61
CA VAL A 65 -13.82 -0.15 11.62
C VAL A 65 -13.07 -0.75 12.82
N ILE A 66 -11.83 -0.34 13.04
CA ILE A 66 -10.97 -0.85 14.11
C ILE A 66 -11.48 -0.46 15.51
N PHE A 67 -11.94 0.78 15.69
CA PHE A 67 -12.30 1.32 17.00
C PHE A 67 -13.75 1.07 17.41
N ARG A 68 -14.72 1.18 16.48
CA ARG A 68 -16.16 1.07 16.79
C ARG A 68 -16.69 -0.35 16.69
N VAL A 69 -16.08 -1.18 15.85
CA VAL A 69 -16.63 -2.50 15.54
C VAL A 69 -15.99 -3.59 16.41
N SER A 70 -14.74 -3.40 16.89
CA SER A 70 -14.03 -4.37 17.75
C SER A 70 -13.47 -3.76 19.07
N PRO A 71 -14.29 -3.22 19.99
CA PRO A 71 -13.81 -2.50 21.18
C PRO A 71 -13.01 -3.35 22.19
N GLU A 72 -13.20 -4.67 22.18
CA GLU A 72 -12.68 -5.63 23.19
C GLU A 72 -11.16 -5.89 23.15
N ILE A 73 -10.46 -5.49 22.08
CA ILE A 73 -9.02 -5.79 21.86
C ILE A 73 -8.16 -4.55 22.15
N PRO A 74 -7.02 -4.63 22.86
CA PRO A 74 -6.15 -3.48 23.12
C PRO A 74 -5.66 -2.77 21.84
N VAL A 75 -5.62 -1.43 21.86
CA VAL A 75 -5.24 -0.59 20.71
C VAL A 75 -3.90 -0.98 20.05
N PRO A 76 -2.81 -1.30 20.78
CA PRO A 76 -1.58 -1.79 20.16
C PRO A 76 -1.76 -3.11 19.41
N ARG A 77 -2.61 -4.02 19.91
CA ARG A 77 -2.97 -5.25 19.20
C ARG A 77 -3.86 -4.94 17.99
N LYS A 78 -4.73 -3.92 18.07
CA LYS A 78 -5.53 -3.41 16.94
C LYS A 78 -4.69 -2.80 15.82
N PHE A 79 -3.58 -2.12 16.15
CA PHE A 79 -2.59 -1.67 15.17
C PHE A 79 -1.63 -2.80 14.72
N GLY A 80 -1.86 -4.05 15.14
CA GLY A 80 -0.98 -5.17 14.85
C GLY A 80 0.45 -4.99 15.39
N ILE A 81 0.63 -4.12 16.39
CA ILE A 81 1.90 -3.86 17.05
C ILE A 81 2.08 -4.93 18.13
N ARG A 82 2.91 -5.94 17.82
CA ARG A 82 3.33 -6.92 18.82
C ARG A 82 4.43 -6.32 19.71
N PRO A 83 4.30 -6.42 21.06
CA PRO A 83 5.35 -6.00 21.96
C PRO A 83 6.63 -6.83 21.73
N GLY A 84 7.80 -6.18 21.87
CA GLY A 84 9.12 -6.77 21.64
C GLY A 84 10.02 -5.91 20.73
N PRO A 85 11.32 -6.23 20.62
CA PRO A 85 12.28 -5.41 19.87
C PRO A 85 11.95 -5.35 18.37
N PHE A 86 12.26 -4.23 17.72
CA PHE A 86 12.02 -4.07 16.28
C PHE A 86 13.06 -4.86 15.45
N PRO A 87 12.66 -5.63 14.43
CA PRO A 87 13.57 -6.50 13.67
C PRO A 87 14.29 -5.73 12.55
N TRP A 88 15.21 -4.82 12.90
CA TRP A 88 15.90 -3.92 11.97
C TRP A 88 16.58 -4.65 10.80
N LYS A 89 17.33 -5.72 11.09
CA LYS A 89 18.01 -6.51 10.04
C LYS A 89 17.02 -7.06 9.02
N THR A 90 15.91 -7.62 9.48
CA THR A 90 14.87 -8.15 8.59
C THR A 90 14.26 -7.04 7.76
N ALA A 91 13.87 -5.92 8.38
CA ALA A 91 13.30 -4.77 7.67
C ALA A 91 14.24 -4.26 6.57
N PHE A 92 15.53 -4.09 6.89
CA PHE A 92 16.55 -3.64 5.94
C PHE A 92 16.73 -4.61 4.76
N LEU A 93 16.82 -5.92 5.02
CA LEU A 93 17.01 -6.92 3.96
C LEU A 93 15.80 -6.98 3.02
N TYR A 94 14.58 -6.90 3.55
CA TYR A 94 13.38 -6.84 2.73
C TYR A 94 13.32 -5.54 1.92
N TRP A 95 13.69 -4.40 2.51
CA TRP A 95 13.74 -3.13 1.80
C TRP A 95 14.76 -3.15 0.66
N LEU A 96 15.98 -3.64 0.92
CA LEU A 96 17.03 -3.74 -0.10
C LEU A 96 16.59 -4.67 -1.25
N PHE A 97 16.06 -5.85 -0.90
CA PHE A 97 15.55 -6.79 -1.89
C PHE A 97 14.41 -6.18 -2.71
N LEU A 98 13.42 -5.58 -2.05
CA LEU A 98 12.30 -4.90 -2.69
C LEU A 98 12.79 -3.84 -3.67
N TYR A 99 13.70 -2.97 -3.24
CA TYR A 99 14.16 -1.86 -4.06
C TYR A 99 14.87 -2.36 -5.33
N VAL A 100 15.86 -3.25 -5.20
CA VAL A 100 16.59 -3.81 -6.34
C VAL A 100 15.66 -4.60 -7.26
N PHE A 101 14.78 -5.43 -6.70
CA PHE A 101 13.87 -6.25 -7.48
C PHE A 101 12.87 -5.40 -8.27
N LEU A 102 12.27 -4.38 -7.65
CA LEU A 102 11.31 -3.52 -8.33
C LEU A 102 11.96 -2.62 -9.39
N LEU A 103 13.24 -2.25 -9.23
CA LEU A 103 13.99 -1.59 -10.30
C LEU A 103 14.14 -2.49 -11.54
N LEU A 104 14.44 -3.78 -11.34
CA LEU A 104 14.54 -4.75 -12.43
C LEU A 104 13.17 -4.99 -13.10
N VAL A 105 12.11 -5.14 -12.31
CA VAL A 105 10.75 -5.30 -12.85
C VAL A 105 10.35 -4.06 -13.66
N SER A 106 10.51 -2.85 -13.09
CA SER A 106 10.09 -1.61 -13.75
C SER A 106 10.87 -1.35 -15.04
N SER A 107 12.19 -1.56 -15.04
CA SER A 107 13.03 -1.41 -16.24
C SER A 107 12.66 -2.44 -17.33
N THR A 108 12.36 -3.68 -16.93
CA THR A 108 11.91 -4.73 -17.86
C THR A 108 10.57 -4.37 -18.48
N VAL A 109 9.58 -3.98 -17.66
CA VAL A 109 8.24 -3.61 -18.14
C VAL A 109 8.32 -2.40 -19.07
N LYS A 110 9.11 -1.38 -18.73
CA LYS A 110 9.31 -0.21 -19.58
C LYS A 110 9.93 -0.60 -20.93
N THR A 111 11.01 -1.37 -20.90
CA THR A 111 11.71 -1.82 -22.11
C THR A 111 10.81 -2.67 -23.01
N LEU A 112 10.03 -3.58 -22.44
CA LEU A 112 9.08 -4.38 -23.21
C LEU A 112 7.96 -3.51 -23.80
N SER A 113 7.40 -2.58 -23.01
CA SER A 113 6.38 -1.66 -23.49
C SER A 113 6.88 -0.85 -24.69
N ASP A 114 8.09 -0.31 -24.59
CA ASP A 114 8.70 0.47 -25.68
C ASP A 114 8.99 -0.42 -26.92
N ARG A 115 9.48 -1.66 -26.72
CA ARG A 115 9.71 -2.62 -27.83
C ARG A 115 8.43 -3.03 -28.58
N PHE A 116 7.33 -3.16 -27.86
CA PHE A 116 6.03 -3.52 -28.44
C PHE A 116 5.22 -2.30 -28.89
N GLY A 117 5.78 -1.08 -28.81
CA GLY A 117 5.09 0.16 -29.18
C GLY A 117 3.88 0.48 -28.30
N LEU A 118 3.85 -0.03 -27.06
CA LEU A 118 2.80 0.25 -26.10
C LEU A 118 3.03 1.64 -25.48
N SER A 119 2.22 2.62 -25.88
CA SER A 119 2.23 3.96 -25.29
C SER A 119 1.48 3.97 -23.96
N LEU A 120 2.08 3.39 -22.91
CA LEU A 120 1.52 3.40 -21.56
C LEU A 120 1.87 4.73 -20.86
N PRO A 121 0.88 5.46 -20.32
CA PRO A 121 1.12 6.74 -19.66
C PRO A 121 1.93 6.56 -18.35
N GLU A 122 2.81 7.52 -18.08
CA GLU A 122 3.44 7.65 -16.77
C GLU A 122 2.39 7.92 -15.68
N GLN A 123 2.77 7.74 -14.43
CA GLN A 123 1.87 8.01 -13.31
C GLN A 123 1.54 9.50 -13.21
N ASP A 124 0.26 9.82 -13.05
CA ASP A 124 -0.21 11.19 -12.81
C ASP A 124 0.56 11.87 -11.66
N ALA A 125 0.83 11.14 -10.57
CA ALA A 125 1.57 11.67 -9.42
C ALA A 125 2.98 12.17 -9.78
N VAL A 126 3.69 11.51 -10.71
CA VAL A 126 5.03 11.93 -11.13
C VAL A 126 4.96 13.20 -11.98
N ARG A 127 4.03 13.24 -12.94
CA ARG A 127 3.81 14.41 -13.79
C ARG A 127 3.41 15.63 -12.96
N VAL A 128 2.41 15.45 -12.09
CA VAL A 128 1.91 16.50 -11.20
C VAL A 128 3.01 16.96 -10.24
N LEU A 129 3.83 16.06 -9.71
CA LEU A 129 4.95 16.44 -8.83
C LEU A 129 5.96 17.33 -9.54
N ALA A 130 6.28 17.04 -10.81
CA ALA A 130 7.17 17.86 -11.62
C ALA A 130 6.60 19.27 -11.87
N ASP A 131 5.31 19.34 -12.22
CA ASP A 131 4.62 20.57 -12.62
C ASP A 131 4.13 21.43 -11.42
N SER A 132 4.22 20.93 -10.18
CA SER A 132 3.72 21.62 -8.99
C SER A 132 4.67 22.67 -8.42
N ASP A 133 4.08 23.69 -7.78
CA ASP A 133 4.80 24.65 -6.94
C ASP A 133 5.32 24.01 -5.64
N VAL A 134 6.02 24.77 -4.81
CA VAL A 134 6.60 24.28 -3.55
C VAL A 134 5.51 23.73 -2.61
N THR A 135 4.34 24.38 -2.57
CA THR A 135 3.21 23.95 -1.76
C THR A 135 2.67 22.60 -2.25
N GLY A 136 2.39 22.47 -3.55
CA GLY A 136 1.92 21.23 -4.16
C GLY A 136 2.91 20.09 -3.99
N LYS A 137 4.22 20.33 -4.23
CA LYS A 137 5.30 19.35 -3.98
C LYS A 137 5.30 18.88 -2.53
N THR A 138 5.19 19.80 -1.58
CA THR A 138 5.14 19.47 -0.14
C THR A 138 3.94 18.57 0.18
N LEU A 139 2.75 18.90 -0.32
CA LEU A 139 1.55 18.10 -0.10
C LEU A 139 1.63 16.70 -0.70
N ILE A 140 2.19 16.57 -1.92
CA ILE A 140 2.42 15.27 -2.56
C ILE A 140 3.39 14.44 -1.73
N VAL A 141 4.52 15.02 -1.30
CA VAL A 141 5.51 14.34 -0.47
C VAL A 141 4.89 13.86 0.84
N LEU A 142 4.18 14.73 1.56
CA LEU A 142 3.51 14.35 2.81
C LEU A 142 2.50 13.22 2.59
N SER A 143 1.69 13.30 1.54
CA SER A 143 0.71 12.27 1.23
C SER A 143 1.38 10.95 0.85
N ALA A 144 2.24 10.94 -0.16
CA ALA A 144 2.84 9.73 -0.72
C ALA A 144 3.87 9.08 0.21
N VAL A 145 4.63 9.85 0.98
CA VAL A 145 5.70 9.32 1.82
C VAL A 145 5.21 8.98 3.21
N LEU A 146 4.30 9.75 3.81
CA LEU A 146 3.89 9.54 5.21
C LEU A 146 2.49 8.92 5.32
N ILE A 147 1.49 9.56 4.72
CA ILE A 147 0.09 9.20 4.97
C ILE A 147 -0.28 7.91 4.23
N ALA A 148 0.11 7.79 2.96
CA ALA A 148 -0.22 6.64 2.11
C ALA A 148 0.37 5.33 2.66
N PRO A 149 1.66 5.21 3.04
CA PRO A 149 2.18 3.95 3.58
C PRO A 149 1.44 3.49 4.82
N VAL A 150 1.17 4.37 5.79
CA VAL A 150 0.43 3.98 7.00
C VAL A 150 -0.98 3.50 6.64
N THR A 151 -1.66 4.24 5.78
CA THR A 151 -3.05 3.98 5.38
C THR A 151 -3.16 2.68 4.59
N GLU A 152 -2.32 2.50 3.58
CA GLU A 152 -2.35 1.36 2.69
C GLU A 152 -1.90 0.08 3.40
N GLU A 153 -0.89 0.13 4.26
CA GLU A 153 -0.51 -1.05 5.04
C GLU A 153 -1.62 -1.45 6.02
N LEU A 154 -2.29 -0.49 6.65
CA LEU A 154 -3.44 -0.77 7.52
C LEU A 154 -4.59 -1.42 6.73
N ALA A 155 -4.98 -0.84 5.60
CA ALA A 155 -6.14 -1.32 4.86
C ALA A 155 -5.86 -2.66 4.16
N PHE A 156 -4.72 -2.79 3.47
CA PHE A 156 -4.44 -3.98 2.68
C PHE A 156 -3.81 -5.11 3.49
N ARG A 157 -2.91 -4.83 4.44
CA ARG A 157 -2.17 -5.90 5.14
C ARG A 157 -2.87 -6.28 6.43
N HIS A 158 -3.27 -5.30 7.23
CA HIS A 158 -3.97 -5.61 8.47
C HIS A 158 -5.40 -6.08 8.23
N ILE A 159 -6.21 -5.36 7.45
CA ILE A 159 -7.62 -5.71 7.25
C ILE A 159 -7.78 -6.76 6.14
N PHE A 160 -7.45 -6.42 4.89
CA PHE A 160 -7.79 -7.26 3.74
C PHE A 160 -7.03 -8.59 3.73
N PHE A 161 -5.70 -8.56 3.78
CA PHE A 161 -4.86 -9.76 3.75
C PHE A 161 -5.14 -10.68 4.94
N SER A 162 -5.21 -10.15 6.17
CA SER A 162 -5.49 -10.99 7.34
C SER A 162 -6.85 -11.68 7.27
N ARG A 163 -7.87 -11.00 6.73
CA ARG A 163 -9.19 -11.62 6.58
C ARG A 163 -9.23 -12.62 5.43
N ALA A 164 -8.68 -12.26 4.27
CA ALA A 164 -8.58 -13.16 3.13
C ALA A 164 -7.78 -14.43 3.48
N ALA A 165 -6.70 -14.31 4.26
CA ALA A 165 -5.87 -15.45 4.67
C ALA A 165 -6.62 -16.41 5.60
N TYR A 166 -7.54 -15.89 6.42
CA TYR A 166 -8.41 -16.72 7.26
C TYR A 166 -9.40 -17.55 6.44
N TRP A 167 -9.96 -16.99 5.36
CA TRP A 167 -10.95 -17.69 4.52
C TRP A 167 -10.32 -18.60 3.46
N ALA A 168 -9.30 -18.11 2.76
CA ALA A 168 -8.78 -18.73 1.55
C ALA A 168 -7.36 -19.31 1.71
N GLY A 169 -6.73 -19.14 2.88
CA GLY A 169 -5.34 -19.49 3.13
C GLY A 169 -4.35 -18.40 2.70
N GLY A 170 -3.15 -18.42 3.29
CA GLY A 170 -2.16 -17.34 3.16
C GLY A 170 -1.69 -17.09 1.72
N GLY A 171 -1.43 -18.14 0.93
CA GLY A 171 -0.97 -18.00 -0.46
C GLY A 171 -2.01 -17.34 -1.37
N THR A 172 -3.24 -17.85 -1.36
CA THR A 172 -4.36 -17.28 -2.13
C THR A 172 -4.64 -15.83 -1.72
N ALA A 173 -4.67 -15.57 -0.41
CA ALA A 173 -4.85 -14.22 0.11
C ALA A 173 -3.75 -13.28 -0.34
N ALA A 174 -2.50 -13.75 -0.41
CA ALA A 174 -1.38 -12.94 -0.82
C ALA A 174 -1.53 -12.44 -2.26
N VAL A 175 -1.86 -13.37 -3.17
CA VAL A 175 -2.11 -13.06 -4.58
C VAL A 175 -3.31 -12.14 -4.74
N LEU A 176 -4.44 -12.44 -4.10
CA LEU A 176 -5.65 -11.61 -4.20
C LEU A 176 -5.41 -10.17 -3.71
N THR A 177 -4.72 -10.02 -2.57
CA THR A 177 -4.36 -8.71 -2.03
C THR A 177 -3.43 -7.96 -2.97
N ALA A 178 -2.45 -8.65 -3.56
CA ALA A 178 -1.50 -8.02 -4.49
C ALA A 178 -2.16 -7.57 -5.81
N VAL A 179 -3.07 -8.37 -6.36
CA VAL A 179 -3.87 -7.99 -7.54
C VAL A 179 -4.72 -6.77 -7.22
N LEU A 180 -5.45 -6.80 -6.11
CA LEU A 180 -6.32 -5.69 -5.72
C LEU A 180 -5.52 -4.41 -5.47
N PHE A 181 -4.42 -4.49 -4.72
CA PHE A 181 -3.52 -3.37 -4.46
C PHE A 181 -3.05 -2.74 -5.77
N SER A 182 -2.50 -3.55 -6.68
CA SER A 182 -2.00 -3.09 -7.98
C SER A 182 -3.08 -2.46 -8.85
N ALA A 183 -4.25 -3.09 -8.96
CA ALA A 183 -5.35 -2.59 -9.78
C ALA A 183 -5.89 -1.23 -9.30
N LEU A 184 -5.93 -1.02 -7.98
CA LEU A 184 -6.45 0.21 -7.38
C LEU A 184 -5.55 1.44 -7.59
N HIS A 185 -4.33 1.26 -8.08
CA HIS A 185 -3.44 2.36 -8.44
C HIS A 185 -3.69 2.89 -9.86
N GLY A 186 -4.51 2.20 -10.67
CA GLY A 186 -5.00 2.72 -11.95
C GLY A 186 -3.95 2.96 -13.04
N ASN A 187 -2.74 2.39 -12.91
CA ASN A 187 -1.67 2.57 -13.89
C ASN A 187 -1.08 1.22 -14.34
N LEU A 188 -1.31 0.88 -15.62
CA LEU A 188 -0.87 -0.38 -16.20
C LEU A 188 0.66 -0.53 -16.28
N LEU A 189 1.39 0.57 -16.47
CA LEU A 189 2.86 0.55 -16.54
C LEU A 189 3.47 0.14 -15.19
N GLN A 190 2.86 0.59 -14.09
CA GLN A 190 3.34 0.29 -12.73
C GLN A 190 2.70 -0.95 -12.11
N ALA A 191 1.59 -1.43 -12.65
CA ALA A 191 0.83 -2.54 -12.09
C ALA A 191 1.71 -3.77 -11.75
N PRO A 192 2.65 -4.23 -12.62
CA PRO A 192 3.51 -5.35 -12.27
C PRO A 192 4.40 -5.07 -11.05
N SER A 193 5.02 -3.89 -10.99
CA SER A 193 5.88 -3.50 -9.86
C SER A 193 5.08 -3.42 -8.55
N LEU A 194 3.88 -2.83 -8.58
CA LEU A 194 3.01 -2.71 -7.41
C LEU A 194 2.47 -4.06 -6.93
N PHE A 195 2.19 -4.99 -7.85
CA PHE A 195 1.82 -6.36 -7.51
C PHE A 195 2.93 -7.05 -6.70
N PHE A 196 4.16 -7.02 -7.20
CA PHE A 196 5.29 -7.62 -6.49
C PHE A 196 5.64 -6.90 -5.20
N MET A 197 5.55 -5.56 -5.18
CA MET A 197 5.72 -4.77 -3.96
C MET A 197 4.77 -5.24 -2.87
N SER A 198 3.49 -5.44 -3.21
CA SER A 198 2.48 -5.93 -2.28
C SER A 198 2.84 -7.31 -1.73
N LEU A 199 3.25 -8.26 -2.58
CA LEU A 199 3.68 -9.59 -2.13
C LEU A 199 4.87 -9.54 -1.17
N ILE A 200 5.89 -8.72 -1.47
CA ILE A 200 7.10 -8.62 -0.64
C ILE A 200 6.77 -8.02 0.73
N LEU A 201 5.93 -6.98 0.76
CA LEU A 201 5.47 -6.35 2.00
C LEU A 201 4.61 -7.31 2.85
N GLN A 202 3.75 -8.11 2.21
CA GLN A 202 2.98 -9.15 2.89
C GLN A 202 3.89 -10.26 3.44
N ALA A 203 4.95 -10.65 2.72
CA ALA A 203 5.94 -11.59 3.21
C ALA A 203 6.72 -11.03 4.42
N ALA A 204 7.10 -9.74 4.38
CA ALA A 204 7.73 -9.06 5.52
C ALA A 204 6.80 -9.02 6.74
N TYR A 205 5.50 -8.76 6.51
CA TYR A 205 4.49 -8.78 7.56
C TYR A 205 4.28 -10.17 8.15
N GLY A 206 4.10 -11.19 7.31
CA GLY A 206 3.92 -12.59 7.74
C GLY A 206 5.11 -13.10 8.55
N LYS A 207 6.34 -12.78 8.12
CA LYS A 207 7.57 -13.19 8.82
C LYS A 207 7.75 -12.52 10.18
N THR A 208 7.42 -11.23 10.29
CA THR A 208 7.71 -10.44 11.49
C THR A 208 6.52 -10.35 12.45
N GLY A 209 5.29 -10.53 11.93
CA GLY A 209 4.05 -10.29 12.66
C GLY A 209 3.86 -8.85 13.12
N LYS A 210 4.61 -7.88 12.55
CA LYS A 210 4.63 -6.47 12.95
C LYS A 210 4.26 -5.59 11.76
N LEU A 211 3.15 -4.86 11.85
CA LEU A 211 2.70 -3.96 10.79
C LEU A 211 3.65 -2.77 10.56
N THR A 212 4.40 -2.37 11.60
CA THR A 212 5.41 -1.32 11.50
C THR A 212 6.57 -1.67 10.57
N VAL A 213 6.82 -2.95 10.31
CA VAL A 213 7.88 -3.40 9.39
C VAL A 213 7.54 -3.07 7.93
N PRO A 214 6.41 -3.52 7.34
CA PRO A 214 6.05 -3.13 5.99
C PRO A 214 5.78 -1.63 5.87
N ILE A 215 5.25 -0.95 6.89
CA ILE A 215 5.10 0.52 6.88
C ILE A 215 6.46 1.21 6.68
N LEU A 216 7.49 0.80 7.45
CA LEU A 216 8.82 1.37 7.32
C LEU A 216 9.42 1.08 5.93
N ILE A 217 9.31 -0.15 5.45
CA ILE A 217 9.84 -0.54 4.14
C ILE A 217 9.18 0.29 3.03
N HIS A 218 7.86 0.46 3.09
CA HIS A 218 7.08 1.23 2.13
C HIS A 218 7.42 2.73 2.21
N PHE A 219 7.47 3.31 3.41
CA PHE A 219 7.95 4.68 3.63
C PHE A 219 9.32 4.92 2.98
N LEU A 220 10.29 4.03 3.22
CA LEU A 220 11.64 4.15 2.66
C LEU A 220 11.64 4.00 1.14
N PHE A 221 10.86 3.07 0.58
CA PHE A 221 10.70 2.93 -0.86
C PHE A 221 10.16 4.22 -1.51
N ASN A 222 9.09 4.79 -0.95
CA ASN A 222 8.50 6.03 -1.47
C ASN A 222 9.45 7.22 -1.30
N THR A 223 10.14 7.32 -0.16
CA THR A 223 11.13 8.38 0.08
C THR A 223 12.22 8.38 -0.98
N VAL A 224 12.86 7.22 -1.22
CA VAL A 224 13.92 7.13 -2.23
C VAL A 224 13.36 7.39 -3.64
N SER A 225 12.17 6.89 -3.95
CA SER A 225 11.54 7.13 -5.26
C SER A 225 11.27 8.61 -5.50
N VAL A 226 10.76 9.35 -4.51
CA VAL A 226 10.54 10.79 -4.61
C VAL A 226 11.85 11.56 -4.75
N ILE A 227 12.88 11.20 -3.98
CA ILE A 227 14.22 11.80 -4.13
C ILE A 227 14.74 11.60 -5.55
N LEU A 228 14.65 10.39 -6.11
CA LEU A 228 15.09 10.13 -7.48
C LEU A 228 14.29 10.92 -8.52
N ILE A 229 12.97 11.06 -8.33
CA ILE A 229 12.15 11.90 -9.22
C ILE A 229 12.66 13.34 -9.19
N PHE A 230 12.92 13.90 -8.00
CA PHE A 230 13.48 15.25 -7.90
C PHE A 230 14.85 15.38 -8.53
N LEU A 231 15.71 14.36 -8.46
CA LEU A 231 17.06 14.42 -9.06
C LEU A 231 17.07 14.22 -10.58
N THR A 232 16.06 13.56 -11.15
CA THR A 232 16.01 13.19 -12.58
C THR A 232 15.06 14.05 -13.41
N ARG A 233 14.16 14.79 -12.75
CA ARG A 233 13.14 15.66 -13.38
C ARG A 233 13.27 17.13 -12.96
N SER A 234 14.36 17.51 -12.29
CA SER A 234 14.74 18.90 -11.99
C SER A 234 15.55 19.56 -13.10
#